data_AF-A0A090VBN3-F1
#
_entry.id   AF-A0A090VBN3-F1
#
_cell.length_a   1.000
_cell.length_b   1.000
_cell.length_c   1.000
_cell.angle_alpha   90.00
_cell.angle_beta   90.00
_cell.angle_gamma   90.00
#
_symmetry.space_group_name_H-M   'P 1'
#
loop_
_entity.id
_entity.type
_entity.pdbx_description
1 polymer ?
#
loop_
_entity_poly.entity_id
_entity_poly.type
_entity_poly.pdbx_seq_one_letter_code
_entity_poly.pdbx_strand_id
1 'polypeptide(L)'
;MNWEQLLSLKRFGDTNKRIRKEQDETRLGFEVDYDRVIFSSEFRSLQDKTQVIPLSETDFVHTRLTHSLEVSVVVDRLAVWLVKNY
;
A
#
# COMPACT_ATOMS: atom_id res chain seq x y z
N MET A 1 8.29 -15.72 -16.03
CA MET A 1 7.47 -14.50 -15.80
C MET A 1 8.26 -13.29 -16.30
N ASN A 2 7.61 -12.31 -16.92
CA ASN A 2 8.27 -11.07 -17.35
C ASN A 2 8.03 -9.97 -16.29
N TRP A 3 9.03 -9.70 -15.46
CA TRP A 3 8.94 -8.72 -14.36
C TRP A 3 8.72 -7.28 -14.83
N GLU A 4 9.23 -6.91 -16.02
CA GLU A 4 9.04 -5.57 -16.57
C GLU A 4 7.59 -5.28 -16.94
N GLN A 5 6.82 -6.33 -17.25
CA GLN A 5 5.38 -6.20 -17.52
C GLN A 5 4.56 -6.20 -16.21
N LEU A 6 4.99 -6.97 -15.21
CA LEU A 6 4.32 -7.05 -13.91
C LEU A 6 4.50 -5.78 -13.06
N LEU A 7 5.67 -5.14 -13.14
CA LEU A 7 5.98 -3.89 -12.42
C LEU A 7 5.69 -2.65 -13.27
N SER A 8 4.56 -2.65 -13.98
CA SER A 8 4.14 -1.54 -14.83
C SER A 8 3.71 -0.33 -13.99
N LEU A 9 4.17 0.86 -14.41
CA LEU A 9 3.76 2.15 -13.83
C LEU A 9 2.58 2.79 -14.58
N LYS A 10 2.00 2.10 -15.56
CA LYS A 10 0.88 2.63 -16.35
C LYS A 10 -0.36 2.81 -15.48
N ARG A 11 -0.98 3.98 -15.52
CA ARG A 11 -2.27 4.27 -14.88
C ARG A 11 -3.40 4.27 -15.89
N PHE A 12 -4.64 4.12 -15.40
CA PHE A 12 -5.82 4.21 -16.25
C PHE A 12 -5.89 5.61 -16.89
N GLY A 13 -6.10 5.66 -18.21
CA GLY A 13 -6.09 6.89 -18.99
C GLY A 13 -4.73 7.30 -19.58
N ASP A 14 -3.64 6.60 -19.23
CA ASP A 14 -2.34 6.87 -19.86
C ASP A 14 -2.31 6.38 -21.31
N THR A 15 -1.93 7.27 -22.22
CA THR A 15 -1.68 6.97 -23.64
C THR A 15 -0.29 6.41 -23.89
N ASN A 16 0.70 6.82 -23.08
CA ASN A 16 2.10 6.43 -23.22
C ASN A 16 2.57 5.55 -22.04
N LYS A 17 3.56 4.68 -22.29
CA LYS A 17 4.18 3.85 -21.25
C LYS A 17 5.06 4.73 -20.35
N ARG A 18 4.87 4.65 -19.03
CA ARG A 18 5.78 5.29 -18.06
C ARG A 18 7.00 4.41 -17.82
N ILE A 19 8.18 4.94 -18.11
CA ILE A 19 9.44 4.21 -17.97
C ILE A 19 9.99 4.43 -16.56
N ARG A 20 10.38 3.33 -15.88
CA ARG A 20 10.87 3.36 -14.50
C ARG A 20 12.10 4.26 -14.32
N LYS A 21 13.02 4.25 -15.30
CA LYS A 21 14.26 5.04 -15.30
C LYS A 21 14.04 6.55 -15.43
N GLU A 22 12.88 6.97 -15.92
CA GLU A 22 12.54 8.38 -16.14
C GLU A 22 11.73 8.97 -14.97
N GLN A 23 11.44 8.17 -13.95
CA GLN A 23 10.74 8.63 -12.76
C GLN A 23 11.69 9.39 -11.84
N ASP A 24 11.15 10.42 -11.20
CA ASP A 24 11.82 11.13 -10.11
C ASP A 24 12.04 10.19 -8.92
N GLU A 25 13.24 10.19 -8.35
CA GLU A 25 13.58 9.39 -7.16
C GLU A 25 12.87 9.87 -5.90
N THR A 26 12.42 11.13 -5.87
CA THR A 26 11.67 11.68 -4.72
C THR A 26 10.17 11.40 -4.77
N ARG A 27 9.65 10.97 -5.93
CA ARG A 27 8.22 10.72 -6.16
C ARG A 27 8.00 9.54 -7.09
N LEU A 28 8.32 8.35 -6.60
CA LEU A 28 8.05 7.13 -7.35
C LEU A 28 6.55 6.94 -7.53
N GLY A 29 6.13 6.47 -8.71
CA GLY A 29 4.72 6.20 -8.99
C GLY A 29 4.08 5.26 -7.95
N PHE A 30 4.81 4.25 -7.47
CA PHE A 30 4.34 3.32 -6.44
C PHE A 30 4.13 4.00 -5.07
N GLU A 31 5.03 4.89 -4.66
CA GLU A 31 4.89 5.67 -3.41
C GLU A 31 3.71 6.62 -3.50
N VAL A 32 3.52 7.27 -4.65
CA VAL A 32 2.35 8.13 -4.90
C VAL A 32 1.05 7.34 -4.82
N ASP A 33 1.03 6.10 -5.31
CA ASP A 33 -0.17 5.26 -5.22
C ASP A 33 -0.42 4.77 -3.78
N TYR A 34 0.62 4.51 -2.99
CA TYR A 34 0.50 4.27 -1.56
C TYR A 34 -0.11 5.47 -0.82
N ASP A 35 0.44 6.68 -1.04
CA ASP A 35 -0.08 7.91 -0.44
C ASP A 35 -1.56 8.14 -0.77
N ARG A 36 -1.96 7.90 -2.03
CA ARG A 36 -3.36 8.03 -2.46
C ARG A 36 -4.28 7.10 -1.68
N VAL A 37 -3.86 5.86 -1.44
CA VAL A 37 -4.63 4.90 -0.63
C VAL A 37 -4.71 5.40 0.81
N ILE A 38 -3.57 5.75 1.43
CA ILE A 38 -3.52 6.22 2.82
C ILE A 38 -4.39 7.45 3.06
N PHE A 39 -4.37 8.42 2.14
CA PHE A 39 -5.15 9.65 2.28
C PHE A 39 -6.60 9.54 1.79
N SER A 40 -7.00 8.42 1.19
CA SER A 40 -8.37 8.22 0.70
C SER A 40 -9.40 8.23 1.82
N SER A 41 -10.60 8.71 1.52
CA SER A 41 -11.71 8.75 2.49
C SER A 41 -12.15 7.34 2.91
N GLU A 42 -12.06 6.40 1.97
CA GLU A 42 -12.41 5.01 2.10
C GLU A 42 -11.46 4.30 3.07
N PHE A 43 -10.16 4.58 2.98
CA PHE A 43 -9.17 4.03 3.90
C PHE A 43 -9.32 4.63 5.30
N ARG A 44 -9.55 5.94 5.43
CA ARG A 44 -9.84 6.58 6.72
C ARG A 44 -11.11 6.02 7.37
N SER A 45 -12.13 5.68 6.57
CA SER A 45 -13.36 5.05 7.07
C SER A 45 -13.14 3.69 7.74
N LEU A 46 -11.98 3.06 7.56
CA LEU A 46 -11.63 1.81 8.24
C LEU A 46 -11.33 2.03 9.72
N GLN A 47 -11.06 3.26 10.15
CA GLN A 47 -10.84 3.60 11.56
C GLN A 47 -12.07 3.28 12.40
N ASP A 48 -13.27 3.54 11.87
CA ASP A 48 -14.53 3.32 12.59
C ASP A 48 -15.13 1.92 12.33
N LYS A 49 -14.36 1.02 11.70
CA LYS A 49 -14.79 -0.36 11.43
C LYS A 49 -14.06 -1.32 12.36
N THR A 50 -14.84 -2.01 13.19
CA THR A 50 -14.33 -3.08 14.05
C THR A 50 -13.98 -4.32 13.25
N GLN A 51 -12.98 -5.06 13.73
CA GLN A 51 -12.50 -6.23 13.03
C GLN A 51 -13.27 -7.51 13.40
N VAL A 52 -13.94 -7.58 14.56
CA VAL A 52 -14.84 -8.66 15.01
C VAL A 52 -15.30 -8.45 16.47
N ILE A 53 -14.52 -7.75 17.30
CA ILE A 53 -14.83 -7.45 18.71
C ILE A 53 -15.57 -6.11 18.80
N PRO A 54 -16.65 -5.97 19.59
CA PRO A 54 -17.27 -4.66 19.84
C PRO A 54 -16.26 -3.72 20.49
N LEU A 55 -16.31 -2.42 20.15
CA LEU A 55 -15.44 -1.41 20.76
C LEU A 55 -15.67 -1.42 22.27
N SER A 56 -14.73 -1.94 23.04
CA SER A 56 -14.71 -1.73 24.49
C SER A 56 -14.15 -0.34 24.77
N GLU A 57 -14.70 0.36 25.77
CA GLU A 57 -14.26 1.70 26.15
C GLU A 57 -12.85 1.72 26.79
N THR A 58 -12.27 0.54 27.07
CA THR A 58 -11.15 0.41 28.01
C THR A 58 -9.87 -0.18 27.42
N ASP A 59 -9.85 -0.61 26.15
CA ASP A 59 -8.64 -1.16 25.55
C ASP A 59 -8.47 -0.69 24.10
N PHE A 60 -7.22 -0.59 23.65
CA PHE A 60 -6.85 -0.28 22.27
C PHE A 60 -7.31 -1.39 21.32
N VAL A 61 -8.61 -1.42 20.99
CA VAL A 61 -9.18 -2.40 20.06
C VAL A 61 -8.62 -2.12 18.67
N HIS A 62 -8.02 -3.14 18.04
CA HIS A 62 -7.55 -3.02 16.68
C HIS A 62 -8.74 -2.78 15.75
N THR A 63 -8.68 -1.68 15.02
CA THR A 63 -9.65 -1.34 13.98
C THR A 63 -9.17 -1.98 12.68
N ARG A 64 -10.06 -2.09 11.68
CA ARG A 64 -9.64 -2.59 10.36
C ARG A 64 -8.52 -1.74 9.75
N LEU A 65 -8.42 -0.46 10.14
CA LEU A 65 -7.34 0.43 9.75
C LEU A 65 -6.00 -0.01 10.33
N THR A 66 -5.90 -0.18 11.65
CA THR A 66 -4.63 -0.52 12.30
C THR A 66 -4.12 -1.87 11.85
N HIS A 67 -5.00 -2.85 11.69
CA HIS A 67 -4.62 -4.15 11.15
C HIS A 67 -4.13 -4.07 9.71
N SER A 68 -4.78 -3.29 8.84
CA SER A 68 -4.33 -3.12 7.45
C SER A 68 -2.95 -2.48 7.37
N LEU A 69 -2.62 -1.56 8.29
CA LEU A 69 -1.29 -0.97 8.42
C LEU A 69 -0.24 -1.96 8.94
N GLU A 70 -0.59 -2.81 9.90
CA GLU A 70 0.32 -3.87 10.36
C GLU A 70 0.64 -4.87 9.24
N VAL A 71 -0.39 -5.29 8.49
CA VAL A 71 -0.23 -6.20 7.35
C VAL A 71 0.63 -5.57 6.27
N SER A 72 0.46 -4.27 5.97
CA SER A 72 1.30 -3.59 4.95
C SER A 72 2.78 -3.59 5.34
N VAL A 73 3.09 -3.36 6.62
CA VAL A 73 4.46 -3.40 7.13
C VAL A 73 5.05 -4.81 7.04
N VAL A 74 4.30 -5.85 7.41
CA VAL A 74 4.77 -7.24 7.32
C VAL A 74 5.10 -7.61 5.87
N VAL A 75 4.23 -7.24 4.93
CA VAL A 75 4.43 -7.53 3.51
C VAL A 75 5.63 -6.77 2.95
N ASP A 76 5.83 -5.51 3.34
CA ASP A 76 7.01 -4.74 2.93
C ASP A 76 8.32 -5.39 3.41
N ARG A 77 8.36 -5.85 4.67
CA ARG A 77 9.50 -6.59 5.20
C ARG A 77 9.76 -7.90 4.45
N LEU A 78 8.70 -8.62 4.09
CA LEU A 78 8.82 -9.84 3.30
C LEU A 78 9.35 -9.56 1.89
N ALA A 79 8.86 -8.50 1.23
CA ALA A 79 9.33 -8.10 -0.09
C ALA A 79 10.82 -7.73 -0.08
N VAL A 80 11.27 -6.93 0.90
CA VAL A 80 12.69 -6.59 1.07
C VAL A 80 13.52 -7.84 1.32
N TRP A 81 13.02 -8.77 2.13
CA TRP A 81 13.72 -10.04 2.38
C TRP A 81 13.86 -10.87 1.10
N LEU A 82 12.80 -11.01 0.30
CA LEU A 82 12.83 -11.76 -0.95
C LEU A 82 13.86 -11.20 -1.93
N VAL A 83 13.89 -9.88 -2.13
CA VAL A 83 14.84 -9.20 -3.04
C VAL A 83 16.30 -9.34 -2.59
N LYS A 84 16.54 -9.52 -1.28
CA LYS A 84 17.90 -9.68 -0.75
C LYS A 84 18.41 -11.12 -0.82
N ASN A 85 17.52 -12.11 -0.85
CA ASN A 85 17.88 -13.53 -0.78
C ASN A 85 17.72 -14.27 -2.11
N TYR A 86 17.17 -13.60 -3.13
CA TYR A 86 16.97 -14.11 -4.50
C TYR A 86 17.21 -13.01 -5.52
#